data_AF-A0A382TF10-F1
#
_entry.id   AF-A0A382TF10-F1
#
_cell.length_a   1.000
_cell.length_b   1.000
_cell.length_c   1.000
_cell.angle_alpha   90.00
_cell.angle_beta   90.00
_cell.angle_gamma   90.00
#
_symmetry.space_group_name_H-M   'P 1'
#
loop_
_entity.id
_entity.type
_entity.pdbx_description
1 polymer ?
#
loop_
_entity_poly.entity_id
_entity_poly.type
_entity_poly.pdbx_seq_one_letter_code
_entity_poly.pdbx_strand_id
1 'polypeptide(L)'
;MNGKIVIGEGELDDAPMLHIGELLGTKKGPFFDIAVDPLEGTNFAANNLPGALSVIAISEKNNLFNAPETYMDKIAVGKNIPKGVIDLDYS
;
A
#
# COMPACT_ATOMS: atom_id res chain seq x y z
N MET A 1 19.29 3.10 0.15
CA MET A 1 18.25 2.70 1.13
C MET A 1 18.33 1.20 1.37
N ASN A 2 17.87 0.76 2.53
CA ASN A 2 17.63 -0.66 2.83
C ASN A 2 16.11 -0.85 2.97
N GLY A 3 15.42 -1.11 1.86
CA GLY A 3 13.96 -1.16 1.81
C GLY A 3 13.44 -2.57 2.01
N LYS A 4 12.36 -2.74 2.78
CA LYS A 4 11.64 -4.01 2.89
C LYS A 4 10.22 -3.82 2.37
N ILE A 5 9.77 -4.68 1.46
CA ILE A 5 8.35 -4.73 1.09
C ILE A 5 7.55 -5.23 2.29
N VAL A 6 6.56 -4.46 2.72
CA VAL A 6 5.60 -4.83 3.78
C VAL A 6 4.17 -4.91 3.28
N ILE A 7 3.88 -4.30 2.12
CA ILE A 7 2.65 -4.46 1.35
C ILE A 7 3.07 -4.53 -0.12
N GLY A 8 2.67 -5.58 -0.84
CA GLY A 8 3.10 -5.83 -2.21
C GLY A 8 2.14 -6.74 -2.96
N GLU A 9 2.64 -7.47 -3.96
CA GLU A 9 1.84 -8.33 -4.85
C GLU A 9 1.34 -9.63 -4.19
N GLY A 10 1.71 -9.89 -2.94
CA GLY A 10 1.33 -11.07 -2.16
C GLY A 10 2.52 -11.72 -1.43
N GLU A 11 2.33 -12.95 -0.98
CA GLU A 11 3.38 -13.79 -0.39
C GLU A 11 4.33 -14.38 -1.46
N LEU A 12 5.51 -14.84 -1.05
CA LEU A 12 6.59 -15.26 -1.98
C LEU A 12 6.21 -16.45 -2.88
N ASP A 13 5.39 -17.37 -2.37
CA ASP A 13 4.89 -18.53 -3.12
C ASP A 13 3.95 -18.14 -4.26
N ASP A 14 3.21 -17.05 -4.09
CA ASP A 14 2.26 -16.53 -5.07
C ASP A 14 2.82 -15.40 -5.95
N ALA A 15 3.80 -14.63 -5.44
CA ALA A 15 4.40 -13.48 -6.11
C ALA A 15 5.93 -13.64 -6.30
N PRO A 16 6.43 -13.78 -7.54
CA PRO A 16 7.87 -13.94 -7.79
C PRO A 16 8.68 -12.63 -7.65
N MET A 17 8.01 -11.48 -7.62
CA MET A 17 8.60 -10.15 -7.46
C MET A 17 7.70 -9.29 -6.59
N LEU A 18 8.29 -8.35 -5.86
CA LEU A 18 7.59 -7.41 -4.98
C LEU A 18 6.74 -8.11 -3.91
N HIS A 19 7.17 -9.28 -3.48
CA HIS A 19 6.49 -10.06 -2.45
C HIS A 19 6.77 -9.49 -1.06
N ILE A 20 5.88 -9.79 -0.11
CA ILE A 20 6.05 -9.39 1.29
C ILE A 20 7.36 -9.95 1.85
N GLY A 21 8.18 -9.08 2.43
CA GLY A 21 9.50 -9.40 2.98
C GLY A 21 10.68 -9.23 2.01
N GLU A 22 10.44 -8.95 0.73
CA GLU A 22 11.52 -8.71 -0.23
C GLU A 22 12.39 -7.50 0.18
N LEU A 23 13.72 -7.66 0.08
CA LEU A 23 14.68 -6.60 0.39
C LEU A 23 15.18 -5.90 -0.88
N LEU A 24 14.87 -4.61 -1.00
CA LEU A 24 15.16 -3.78 -2.16
C LEU A 24 16.13 -2.63 -1.87
N GLY A 25 16.59 -2.01 -2.96
CA GLY A 25 17.50 -0.87 -2.95
C GLY A 25 18.98 -1.25 -2.88
N THR A 26 19.84 -0.24 -2.73
CA THR A 26 21.31 -0.40 -2.75
C THR A 26 21.89 -1.07 -1.51
N LYS A 27 21.06 -1.41 -0.52
CA LYS A 27 21.46 -1.98 0.79
C LYS A 27 22.43 -1.09 1.59
N LYS A 28 22.48 0.20 1.25
CA LYS A 28 23.27 1.24 1.93
C LYS A 28 22.35 2.33 2.47
N GLY A 29 22.56 2.74 3.72
CA GLY A 29 21.75 3.78 4.38
C GLY A 29 20.59 3.23 5.24
N PRO A 30 19.65 4.09 5.65
CA PRO A 30 18.62 3.73 6.63
C PRO A 30 17.62 2.68 6.12
N PHE A 31 16.95 2.04 7.08
CA PHE A 31 15.90 1.06 6.85
C PHE A 31 14.54 1.73 6.65
N PHE A 32 13.81 1.27 5.65
CA PHE A 32 12.46 1.74 5.34
C PHE A 32 11.53 0.59 5.03
N ASP A 33 10.26 0.79 5.36
CA ASP A 33 9.18 -0.07 4.89
C ASP A 33 8.62 0.51 3.59
N ILE A 34 8.29 -0.38 2.65
CA ILE A 34 7.75 -0.05 1.35
C ILE A 34 6.38 -0.73 1.22
N ALA A 35 5.37 0.05 0.86
CA ALA A 35 4.12 -0.44 0.30
C ALA A 35 4.10 -0.10 -1.18
N VAL A 36 3.78 -1.08 -2.02
CA VAL A 36 3.75 -0.91 -3.47
C VAL A 36 2.51 -1.55 -4.05
N ASP A 37 1.92 -0.86 -5.02
CA ASP A 37 0.90 -1.38 -5.91
C ASP A 37 1.32 -0.96 -7.34
N PRO A 38 2.07 -1.82 -8.05
CA PRO A 38 2.57 -1.54 -9.38
C PRO A 38 1.48 -1.12 -10.36
N LEU A 39 0.28 -1.72 -10.26
CA LEU A 39 -0.85 -1.43 -11.12
C LEU A 39 -2.18 -1.62 -10.38
N GLU A 40 -2.64 -0.54 -9.76
CA GLU A 40 -4.00 -0.49 -9.21
C GLU A 40 -5.00 -0.32 -10.35
N GLY A 41 -6.06 -1.14 -10.33
CA GLY A 41 -7.07 -1.16 -11.39
C GLY A 41 -6.58 -1.79 -12.69
N THR A 42 -6.00 -3.00 -12.63
CA THR A 42 -5.53 -3.78 -13.79
C THR A 42 -6.55 -3.85 -14.94
N ASN A 43 -7.83 -4.08 -14.62
CA ASN A 43 -8.92 -4.09 -15.60
C ASN A 43 -9.13 -2.73 -16.29
N PHE A 44 -8.90 -1.62 -15.58
CA PHE A 44 -9.08 -0.28 -16.13
C PHE A 44 -7.96 0.00 -17.12
N ALA A 45 -6.72 -0.36 -16.77
CA ALA A 45 -5.58 -0.28 -17.67
C ALA A 45 -5.79 -1.15 -18.93
N ALA A 46 -6.22 -2.40 -18.75
CA ALA A 46 -6.44 -3.34 -19.86
C ALA A 46 -7.51 -2.87 -20.86
N ASN A 47 -8.53 -2.13 -20.39
CA ASN A 47 -9.65 -1.65 -21.21
C ASN A 47 -9.56 -0.16 -21.56
N ASN A 48 -8.43 0.51 -21.30
CA ASN A 48 -8.24 1.94 -21.53
C ASN A 48 -9.32 2.82 -20.86
N LEU A 49 -9.68 2.46 -19.63
CA LEU A 49 -10.61 3.22 -18.79
C LEU A 49 -9.83 4.15 -17.83
N PRO A 50 -10.38 5.32 -17.48
CA PRO A 50 -9.74 6.21 -16.52
C PRO A 50 -9.72 5.58 -15.11
N GLY A 51 -8.70 5.93 -14.32
CA GLY A 51 -8.61 5.58 -12.91
C GLY A 51 -7.57 4.49 -12.55
N ALA A 52 -6.91 3.89 -13.54
CA ALA A 52 -5.74 3.06 -13.27
C ALA A 52 -4.56 3.90 -12.76
N LEU A 53 -3.83 3.37 -11.78
CA LEU A 53 -2.75 4.08 -11.09
C LEU A 53 -1.55 3.15 -10.84
N SER A 54 -0.37 3.73 -10.66
CA SER A 54 0.80 3.04 -10.11
C SER A 54 1.20 3.77 -8.83
N VAL A 55 1.36 3.03 -7.73
CA VAL A 55 1.45 3.60 -6.39
C VAL A 55 2.64 3.02 -5.63
N ILE A 56 3.38 3.89 -4.96
CA ILE A 56 4.40 3.52 -3.98
C ILE A 56 4.33 4.45 -2.77
N ALA A 57 4.45 3.88 -1.59
CA ALA A 57 4.59 4.61 -0.33
C ALA A 57 5.80 4.09 0.44
N ILE A 58 6.55 5.01 1.05
CA ILE A 58 7.74 4.70 1.84
C ILE A 58 7.58 5.33 3.21
N SER A 59 7.84 4.54 4.24
CA SER A 59 7.82 5.00 5.63
C SER A 59 9.06 4.52 6.37
N GLU A 60 9.34 5.15 7.51
CA GLU A 60 10.29 4.58 8.46
C GLU A 60 9.84 3.15 8.85
N LYS A 61 10.81 2.34 9.26
CA LYS A 61 10.56 0.95 9.64
C LYS A 61 9.46 0.86 10.71
N ASN A 62 8.51 -0.05 10.50
CA ASN A 62 7.33 -0.35 11.32
C ASN A 62 6.25 0.75 11.40
N ASN A 63 6.23 1.72 10.47
CA ASN A 63 5.20 2.77 10.43
C ASN A 63 4.13 2.55 9.35
N LEU A 64 4.13 1.40 8.67
CA LEU A 64 3.03 0.97 7.81
C LEU A 64 2.27 -0.16 8.50
N PHE A 65 0.95 -0.06 8.53
CA PHE A 65 0.10 -1.10 9.10
C PHE A 65 0.13 -2.34 8.21
N ASN A 66 0.65 -3.45 8.75
CA ASN A 66 0.63 -4.75 8.08
C ASN A 66 -0.77 -5.36 8.26
N ALA A 67 -1.66 -5.04 7.31
CA ALA A 67 -3.02 -5.54 7.30
C ALA A 67 -3.08 -6.98 6.77
N PRO A 68 -3.98 -7.83 7.27
CA PRO A 68 -4.27 -9.10 6.64
C PRO A 68 -4.85 -8.88 5.23
N GLU A 69 -4.65 -9.84 4.33
CA GLU A 69 -5.23 -9.84 2.98
C GLU A 69 -6.75 -10.06 3.02
N THR A 70 -7.48 -9.01 3.37
CA THR A 70 -8.94 -9.04 3.51
C THR A 70 -9.54 -7.68 3.22
N TYR A 71 -10.87 -7.63 3.16
CA TYR A 71 -11.60 -6.38 3.00
C TYR A 71 -11.52 -5.53 4.26
N MET A 72 -11.49 -4.22 4.06
CA MET A 72 -11.53 -3.23 5.14
C MET A 72 -12.58 -2.19 4.80
N ASP A 73 -13.50 -1.96 5.72
CA ASP A 73 -14.45 -0.85 5.62
C ASP A 73 -13.71 0.47 5.85
N LYS A 74 -13.91 1.44 4.94
CA LYS A 74 -13.10 2.65 4.86
C LYS A 74 -13.99 3.86 4.63
N ILE A 75 -13.82 4.86 5.49
CA ILE A 75 -14.30 6.22 5.29
C ILE A 75 -13.10 7.17 5.28
N ALA A 76 -12.98 7.98 4.24
CA ALA A 76 -11.92 8.97 4.08
C ALA A 76 -12.52 10.31 3.67
N VAL A 77 -12.09 11.39 4.32
CA VAL A 77 -12.54 12.75 4.02
C VAL A 77 -11.35 13.67 3.75
N GLY A 78 -11.61 14.75 3.01
CA GLY A 78 -10.62 15.78 2.72
C GLY A 78 -10.33 16.70 3.90
N LYS A 79 -9.47 17.68 3.66
CA LYS A 79 -9.20 18.77 4.60
C LYS A 79 -10.48 19.61 4.82
N ASN A 80 -10.58 20.29 5.97
CA ASN A 80 -11.69 21.19 6.38
C ASN A 80 -12.94 20.53 6.98
N ILE A 81 -12.83 19.32 7.51
CA ILE A 81 -13.87 18.69 8.33
C ILE A 81 -13.45 18.79 9.82
N PRO A 82 -14.37 19.08 10.76
CA PRO A 82 -14.04 19.09 12.19
C PRO A 82 -13.48 17.74 12.66
N LYS A 83 -12.58 17.74 13.65
CA LYS A 83 -12.06 16.49 14.22
C LYS A 83 -13.17 15.74 14.96
N GLY A 84 -13.16 14.41 14.88
CA GLY A 84 -14.06 13.53 15.65
C GLY A 84 -15.48 13.41 15.11
N VAL A 85 -15.74 13.87 13.88
CA VAL A 85 -17.08 13.78 13.24
C VAL A 85 -17.18 12.65 12.22
N ILE A 86 -16.15 11.81 12.11
CA ILE A 86 -16.10 10.68 11.20
C ILE A 86 -16.21 9.43 12.06
N ASP A 87 -17.22 8.62 11.79
CA ASP A 87 -17.53 7.39 12.52
C ASP A 87 -18.13 6.39 11.53
N LEU A 88 -17.55 5.19 11.44
CA LEU A 88 -18.05 4.12 10.57
C LEU A 88 -19.32 3.48 11.15
N ASP A 89 -19.51 3.54 12.47
CA ASP A 89 -20.62 2.87 13.17
C ASP A 89 -21.85 3.77 13.37
N TYR A 90 -21.74 5.06 12.98
CA TYR A 90 -22.84 6.01 13.11
C TYR A 90 -23.93 5.75 12.06
N SER A 91 -25.19 5.62 12.52
CA SER A 91 -26.38 5.35 11.70
C SER A 91 -27.51 6.35 11.92
#